data_AF-A0A5J5HME8-F1
#
_entry.id   AF-A0A5J5HME8-F1
#
_cell.length_a   1.000
_cell.length_b   1.000
_cell.length_c   1.000
_cell.angle_alpha   90.00
_cell.angle_beta   90.00
_cell.angle_gamma   90.00
#
_symmetry.space_group_name_H-M   'P 1'
#
loop_
_entity.id
_entity.type
_entity.pdbx_description
1 polymer ?
#
loop_
_entity_poly.entity_id
_entity_poly.type
_entity_poly.pdbx_seq_one_letter_code
_entity_poly.pdbx_strand_id
1 'polypeptide(L)'
;MNITEYTVEQIKDPTGILAGERYELFLTIEVPEDDELYNENGLQLKVLFFVDGEQAKILNYHFYDSIENKYLEFALEDEEEKMVHDFCLTHYHEAE
;
A
#
# COMPACT_ATOMS: atom_id res chain seq x y z
N MET A 1 -7.65 -7.51 8.52
CA MET A 1 -6.35 -6.80 8.47
C MET A 1 -6.34 -5.55 9.35
N ASN A 2 -5.23 -5.25 10.02
CA ASN A 2 -4.94 -3.99 10.72
C ASN A 2 -3.61 -3.41 10.24
N ILE A 3 -3.50 -2.09 10.06
CA ILE A 3 -2.24 -1.41 9.72
C ILE A 3 -1.59 -0.93 11.04
N THR A 4 -0.37 -1.38 11.31
CA THR A 4 0.34 -1.09 12.58
C THR A 4 1.40 0.00 12.42
N GLU A 5 2.06 0.04 11.26
CA GLU A 5 3.09 1.02 10.91
C GLU A 5 2.99 1.34 9.41
N TYR A 6 3.44 2.52 9.00
CA TYR A 6 3.47 2.89 7.60
C TYR A 6 4.60 3.88 7.28
N THR A 7 5.06 3.83 6.04
CA THR A 7 5.91 4.85 5.42
C THR A 7 5.30 5.28 4.10
N VAL A 8 5.41 6.56 3.77
CA VAL A 8 4.92 7.13 2.51
C VAL A 8 6.08 7.78 1.79
N GLU A 9 6.27 7.43 0.51
CA GLU A 9 7.29 8.02 -0.35
C GLU A 9 6.63 8.58 -1.62
N GLN A 10 6.99 9.82 -2.00
CA GLN A 10 6.55 10.38 -3.27
C GLN A 10 7.46 9.92 -4.41
N ILE A 11 6.85 9.35 -5.46
CA ILE A 11 7.57 9.01 -6.68
C ILE A 11 7.78 10.27 -7.51
N LYS A 12 9.03 10.70 -7.59
CA LYS A 12 9.44 11.85 -8.42
C LYS A 12 9.39 11.47 -9.89
N ASP A 13 8.59 12.17 -10.68
CA ASP A 13 8.63 12.09 -12.16
C ASP A 13 9.61 13.14 -12.71
N PRO A 14 10.86 12.77 -13.04
CA PRO A 14 11.82 13.73 -13.58
C PRO A 14 11.47 14.20 -14.99
N THR A 15 10.57 13.49 -15.69
CA THR A 15 10.20 13.82 -17.06
C THR A 15 9.10 14.88 -17.14
N GLY A 16 8.23 14.94 -16.12
CA GLY A 16 7.05 15.82 -16.08
C GLY A 16 6.01 15.47 -17.15
N ILE A 17 6.07 14.28 -17.73
CA ILE A 17 5.14 13.84 -18.79
C ILE A 17 3.88 13.24 -18.17
N LEU A 18 3.99 12.68 -16.96
CA LEU A 18 2.88 12.02 -16.31
C LEU A 18 1.96 13.05 -15.66
N ALA A 19 0.68 13.03 -16.01
CA ALA A 19 -0.35 13.68 -15.21
C ALA A 19 -0.47 12.97 -13.85
N GLY A 20 -0.82 13.73 -12.81
CA GLY A 20 -0.94 13.29 -11.43
C GLY A 20 0.36 12.92 -10.72
N GLU A 21 0.29 12.96 -9.40
CA GLU A 21 1.32 12.55 -8.46
C GLU A 21 1.16 11.06 -8.12
N ARG A 22 2.29 10.40 -7.84
CA ARG A 22 2.32 9.00 -7.42
C ARG A 22 3.03 8.88 -6.09
N TYR A 23 2.51 8.00 -5.27
CA TYR A 23 3.02 7.71 -3.94
C TYR A 23 3.16 6.21 -3.80
N GLU A 24 4.21 5.78 -3.13
CA GLU A 24 4.38 4.40 -2.68
C GLU A 24 4.18 4.38 -1.17
N LEU A 25 3.20 3.61 -0.71
CA LEU A 25 2.94 3.40 0.70
C LEU A 25 3.39 2.00 1.08
N PHE A 26 4.21 1.91 2.12
CA PHE A 26 4.65 0.65 2.72
C PHE A 26 3.90 0.48 4.02
N LEU A 27 2.89 -0.40 4.03
CA LEU A 27 2.03 -0.62 5.18
C LEU A 27 2.45 -1.92 5.86
N THR A 28 2.88 -1.85 7.12
CA THR A 28 3.02 -3.06 7.95
C THR A 28 1.64 -3.47 8.42
N ILE A 29 1.26 -4.71 8.14
CA ILE A 29 -0.08 -5.22 8.40
C ILE A 29 -0.04 -6.44 9.33
N GLU A 30 -1.02 -6.48 10.23
CA GLU A 30 -1.28 -7.61 11.10
C GLU A 30 -2.62 -8.25 10.71
N VAL A 31 -2.62 -9.57 10.56
CA VAL A 31 -3.79 -10.38 10.24
C VAL A 31 -4.02 -11.42 11.35
N PRO A 32 -5.26 -11.93 11.53
CA PRO A 32 -5.55 -12.97 12.52
C PRO A 32 -4.73 -14.24 12.30
N GLU A 33 -4.48 -15.03 13.36
CA GLU A 33 -3.71 -16.29 13.27
C GLU A 33 -4.31 -17.36 12.34
N ASP A 34 -5.62 -17.28 12.08
CA ASP A 34 -6.36 -18.20 11.20
C ASP A 34 -6.36 -17.75 9.72
N ASP A 35 -5.74 -16.59 9.43
CA ASP A 35 -5.68 -16.02 8.08
C ASP A 35 -4.59 -16.71 7.24
N GLU A 36 -4.84 -16.89 5.94
CA GLU A 36 -3.87 -17.49 5.02
C GLU A 36 -2.60 -16.65 4.85
N LEU A 37 -2.72 -15.34 5.10
CA LEU A 37 -1.62 -14.39 5.08
C LEU A 37 -0.88 -14.30 6.42
N TYR A 38 -1.33 -15.02 7.45
CA TYR A 38 -0.70 -14.96 8.76
C TYR A 38 0.74 -15.45 8.72
N ASN A 39 1.64 -14.58 9.18
CA ASN A 39 3.00 -14.94 9.53
C ASN A 39 3.37 -14.27 10.86
N GLU A 40 4.25 -14.92 11.64
CA GLU A 40 4.76 -14.34 12.89
C GLU A 40 5.68 -13.12 12.64
N ASN A 41 5.98 -12.82 11.38
CA ASN A 41 7.03 -11.87 11.02
C ASN A 41 6.57 -10.92 9.91
N GLY A 42 6.00 -9.79 10.33
CA GLY A 42 5.98 -8.53 9.57
C GLY A 42 5.59 -8.64 8.10
N LEU A 43 4.33 -9.00 7.84
CA LEU A 43 3.72 -8.87 6.52
C LEU A 43 3.61 -7.39 6.14
N GLN A 44 4.03 -7.05 4.92
CA GLN A 44 3.92 -5.69 4.39
C GLN A 44 3.03 -5.67 3.15
N LEU A 45 2.23 -4.62 3.02
CA LEU A 45 1.48 -4.29 1.82
C LEU A 45 2.09 -3.04 1.19
N LYS A 46 2.65 -3.21 -0.02
CA LYS A 46 3.17 -2.10 -0.82
C LYS A 46 2.07 -1.62 -1.76
N VAL A 47 1.70 -0.34 -1.66
CA VAL A 47 0.60 0.24 -2.43
C VAL A 47 1.13 1.37 -3.31
N LEU A 48 0.92 1.25 -4.62
CA LEU A 48 1.15 2.34 -5.55
C LEU A 48 -0.14 3.16 -5.69
N PHE A 49 -0.11 4.38 -5.17
CA PHE A 49 -1.25 5.28 -5.12
C PHE A 49 -1.09 6.45 -6.06
N PHE A 50 -2.16 6.85 -6.72
CA PHE A 50 -2.21 7.93 -7.70
C PHE A 50 -3.17 9.02 -7.24
N VAL A 51 -2.77 10.29 -7.38
CA VAL A 51 -3.60 11.46 -7.08
C VAL A 51 -3.44 12.52 -8.17
N ASP A 52 -4.53 13.04 -8.71
CA ASP A 52 -4.49 14.08 -9.76
C ASP A 52 -5.56 15.16 -9.56
N GLY A 53 -5.74 15.62 -8.32
CA GLY A 53 -6.68 16.70 -7.93
C GLY A 53 -8.17 16.35 -8.06
N GLU A 54 -8.57 15.63 -9.09
CA GLU A 54 -9.94 15.17 -9.39
C GLU A 54 -10.18 13.72 -8.93
N GLN A 55 -9.13 12.90 -8.93
CA GLN A 55 -9.22 11.47 -8.61
C GLN A 55 -8.05 11.00 -7.76
N ALA A 56 -8.34 10.01 -6.89
CA ALA A 56 -7.35 9.28 -6.14
C ALA A 56 -7.64 7.77 -6.22
N LYS A 57 -6.64 6.95 -6.56
CA LYS A 57 -6.85 5.50 -6.74
C LYS A 57 -5.58 4.69 -6.49
N ILE A 58 -5.77 3.44 -6.11
CA ILE A 58 -4.73 2.44 -6.10
C ILE A 58 -4.47 2.02 -7.56
N LEU A 59 -3.23 2.14 -8.03
CA LEU A 59 -2.81 1.68 -9.35
C LEU A 59 -2.44 0.20 -9.33
N ASN A 60 -1.78 -0.22 -8.25
CA ASN A 60 -1.37 -1.60 -8.01
C ASN A 60 -1.00 -1.77 -6.52
N TYR A 61 -1.02 -3.00 -6.03
CA TYR A 61 -0.56 -3.35 -4.70
C TYR A 61 0.09 -4.73 -4.68
N HIS A 62 0.97 -4.97 -3.71
CA HIS A 62 1.62 -6.25 -3.52
C HIS A 62 1.83 -6.57 -2.04
N PHE A 63 1.44 -7.78 -1.64
CA PHE A 63 1.87 -8.34 -0.37
C PHE A 63 3.34 -8.77 -0.47
N TYR A 64 4.11 -8.42 0.55
CA TYR A 64 5.54 -8.65 0.64
C TYR A 64 5.87 -9.20 2.01
N ASP A 65 6.42 -10.41 2.04
CA ASP A 65 7.01 -10.98 3.24
C ASP A 65 8.44 -10.47 3.37
N SER A 66 8.65 -9.64 4.40
CA SER A 66 9.92 -8.95 4.61
C SER A 66 11.06 -9.87 5.06
N ILE A 67 10.74 -11.04 5.63
CA ILE A 67 11.73 -12.01 6.12
C ILE A 67 12.15 -12.97 5.02
N GLU A 68 11.18 -13.55 4.32
CA GLU A 68 11.45 -14.47 3.21
C GLU A 68 11.83 -13.71 1.92
N ASN A 69 11.77 -12.38 1.95
CA ASN A 69 12.09 -11.50 0.83
C ASN A 69 11.35 -11.95 -0.45
N LYS A 70 10.05 -12.25 -0.29
CA LYS A 70 9.19 -12.80 -1.34
C LYS A 70 7.91 -11.99 -1.47
N TYR A 71 7.46 -11.85 -2.70
CA TYR A 71 6.13 -11.31 -3.00
C TYR A 71 5.11 -12.45 -2.92
N LEU A 72 3.94 -12.15 -2.37
CA LEU A 72 2.85 -13.09 -2.25
C LEU A 72 1.77 -12.74 -3.28
N GLU A 73 1.27 -13.74 -3.99
CA GLU A 73 0.26 -13.58 -5.04
C GLU A 73 -1.17 -13.64 -4.47
N PHE A 74 -1.44 -12.77 -3.49
CA PHE A 74 -2.78 -12.60 -2.91
C PHE A 74 -3.40 -11.28 -3.36
N ALA A 75 -4.72 -11.26 -3.44
CA ALA A 75 -5.51 -10.07 -3.66
C ALA A 75 -6.13 -9.62 -2.34
N LEU A 76 -6.28 -8.32 -2.17
CA LEU A 76 -7.14 -7.75 -1.14
C LEU A 76 -8.59 -8.13 -1.43
N GLU A 77 -9.35 -8.43 -0.39
CA GLU A 77 -10.81 -8.51 -0.51
C GLU A 77 -11.40 -7.11 -0.75
N ASP A 78 -12.63 -7.02 -1.29
CA ASP A 78 -13.27 -5.74 -1.62
C ASP A 78 -13.35 -4.78 -0.42
N GLU A 79 -13.59 -5.31 0.78
CA GLU A 79 -13.65 -4.51 2.01
C GLU A 79 -12.27 -4.01 2.45
N GLU A 80 -11.23 -4.83 2.25
CA GLU A 80 -9.85 -4.50 2.57
C GLU A 80 -9.26 -3.51 1.56
N GLU A 81 -9.53 -3.68 0.26
CA GLU A 81 -9.12 -2.72 -0.77
C GLU A 81 -9.70 -1.34 -0.50
N LYS A 82 -10.97 -1.28 -0.08
CA LYS A 82 -11.60 -0.02 0.33
C LYS A 82 -10.96 0.58 1.58
N MET A 83 -10.65 -0.23 2.59
CA MET A 83 -9.93 0.22 3.80
C MET A 83 -8.56 0.81 3.43
N VAL A 84 -7.79 0.10 2.61
CA VAL A 84 -6.46 0.53 2.16
C VAL A 84 -6.55 1.79 1.32
N HIS A 85 -7.54 1.91 0.44
CA HIS A 85 -7.77 3.12 -0.35
C HIS A 85 -8.00 4.34 0.53
N ASP A 86 -8.91 4.23 1.51
CA ASP A 86 -9.24 5.33 2.43
C ASP A 86 -8.03 5.73 3.30
N PHE A 87 -7.26 4.73 3.73
CA PHE A 87 -6.00 4.95 4.43
C PHE A 87 -4.99 5.72 3.56
N CYS A 88 -4.76 5.26 2.32
CA CYS A 88 -3.85 5.95 1.39
C CYS A 88 -4.31 7.37 1.09
N LEU A 89 -5.62 7.57 0.88
CA LEU A 89 -6.20 8.90 0.64
C LEU A 89 -5.98 9.85 1.82
N THR A 90 -6.03 9.32 3.04
CA THR A 90 -5.80 10.11 4.26
C THR A 90 -4.32 10.41 4.46
N HIS A 91 -3.40 9.51 4.13
CA HIS A 91 -1.99 9.60 4.54
C HIS A 91 -0.99 9.94 3.42
N TYR A 92 -1.38 9.91 2.13
CA TYR A 92 -0.43 10.12 1.01
C TYR A 92 0.35 11.44 1.08
N HIS A 93 -0.22 12.46 1.72
CA HIS A 93 0.37 13.80 1.82
C HIS A 93 1.48 13.89 2.88
N GLU A 94 1.69 12.84 3.68
CA GLU A 94 2.77 12.72 4.66
C GLU A 94 4.08 12.21 4.03
N ALA A 95 4.17 12.16 2.70
CA ALA A 95 5.37 11.77 2.00
C ALA A 95 6.58 12.63 2.40
N GLU A 96 7.64 11.99 2.89
CA GLU A 96 8.94 12.61 3.18
C GLU A 96 9.91 12.59 1.98
#